data_AF-A0A6N1X046-F1
#
_entry.id   AF-A0A6N1X046-F1
#
_cell.length_a   1.000
_cell.length_b   1.000
_cell.length_c   1.000
_cell.angle_alpha   90.00
_cell.angle_beta   90.00
_cell.angle_gamma   90.00
#
_symmetry.space_group_name_H-M   'P 1'
#
loop_
_entity.id
_entity.type
_entity.pdbx_description
1 polymer ?
#
loop_
_entity_poly.entity_id
_entity_poly.type
_entity_poly.pdbx_seq_one_letter_code
_entity_poly.pdbx_strand_id
1 'polypeptide(L)'
;MNLADMRLDEFLRMVNTGAQAAHAPALAPARMLPTERALPEPYRRMSPQEARARLRSLKSEAVQRASNQRWSDAESKEWAALSREHRMCLHLLAGIDGDLPELALREWRELPEPERVRIKAELRAMRQAMKGVFSLSGNW
;
A
#
# COMPACT_ATOMS: atom_id res chain seq x y z
N MET A 1 -24.59 -10.13 47.00
CA MET A 1 -23.23 -10.40 47.52
C MET A 1 -22.28 -9.46 46.82
N ASN A 2 -21.56 -8.60 47.54
CA ASN A 2 -20.62 -7.65 46.96
C ASN A 2 -19.26 -8.34 46.74
N LEU A 3 -18.71 -8.25 45.53
CA LEU A 3 -17.42 -8.87 45.17
C LEU A 3 -16.25 -8.27 45.95
N ALA A 4 -16.39 -7.03 46.42
CA ALA A 4 -15.31 -6.32 47.13
C ALA A 4 -15.02 -6.87 48.54
N ASP A 5 -15.98 -7.57 49.15
CA ASP A 5 -15.88 -8.06 50.53
C ASP A 5 -15.56 -9.56 50.61
N MET A 6 -15.37 -10.23 49.47
CA MET A 6 -15.14 -11.67 49.37
C MET A 6 -13.66 -12.00 49.57
N ARG A 7 -13.38 -13.04 50.37
CA ARG A 7 -12.00 -13.53 50.55
C ARG A 7 -11.54 -14.32 49.32
N LEU A 8 -10.24 -14.26 49.05
CA LEU A 8 -9.64 -14.81 47.83
C LEU A 8 -9.88 -16.32 47.66
N ASP A 9 -9.93 -17.07 48.75
CA ASP A 9 -10.19 -18.51 48.76
C ASP A 9 -11.65 -18.85 48.42
N GLU A 10 -12.62 -18.05 48.87
CA GLU A 10 -14.02 -18.16 48.44
C GLU A 10 -14.18 -17.82 46.96
N PHE A 11 -13.52 -16.75 46.50
CA PHE A 11 -13.53 -16.36 45.10
C PHE A 11 -12.98 -17.48 44.20
N LEU A 12 -11.85 -18.08 44.57
CA LEU A 12 -11.24 -19.17 43.82
C LEU A 12 -12.10 -20.44 43.79
N ARG A 13 -12.83 -20.75 44.87
CA ARG A 13 -13.81 -21.86 44.87
C ARG A 13 -14.99 -21.60 43.95
N MET A 14 -15.48 -20.36 43.90
CA MET A 14 -16.57 -19.98 43.00
C MET A 14 -16.14 -20.07 41.53
N VAL A 15 -14.94 -19.60 41.19
CA VAL A 15 -14.40 -19.69 39.82
C VAL A 15 -14.13 -21.16 39.42
N ASN A 16 -13.62 -21.98 40.34
CA ASN A 16 -13.36 -23.40 40.06
C ASN A 16 -14.62 -24.28 40.02
N THR A 17 -15.72 -23.89 40.67
CA THR A 17 -17.00 -24.61 40.56
C THR A 17 -17.67 -24.38 39.20
N GLY A 18 -17.41 -23.24 38.53
CA GLY A 18 -17.78 -23.03 37.13
C GLY A 18 -16.90 -23.78 36.12
N ALA A 19 -15.67 -24.14 36.51
CA ALA A 19 -14.69 -24.77 35.62
C ALA A 19 -14.94 -26.27 35.37
N GLN A 20 -15.85 -26.92 36.10
CA GLN A 20 -16.20 -28.33 35.86
C GLN A 20 -17.34 -28.54 34.83
N ALA A 21 -17.96 -27.47 34.29
CA ALA A 21 -19.05 -27.59 33.32
C ALA A 21 -18.80 -26.91 31.95
N ALA A 22 -17.66 -26.27 31.72
CA ALA A 22 -17.36 -25.62 30.45
C ALA A 22 -16.05 -26.13 29.86
N HIS A 23 -16.17 -26.83 28.73
CA HIS A 23 -15.09 -27.18 27.81
C HIS A 23 -14.20 -25.95 27.57
N ALA A 24 -13.00 -25.94 28.14
CA ALA A 24 -12.03 -24.88 27.87
C ALA A 24 -11.62 -24.97 26.38
N PRO A 25 -11.78 -23.92 25.55
CA PRO A 25 -11.20 -23.93 24.22
C PRO A 25 -9.68 -23.93 24.40
N ALA A 26 -9.00 -24.88 23.77
CA ALA A 26 -7.56 -24.98 23.78
C ALA A 26 -6.94 -23.61 23.43
N LEU A 27 -6.17 -23.05 24.37
CA LEU A 27 -5.29 -21.91 24.09
C LEU A 27 -4.39 -22.30 22.91
N ALA A 28 -4.59 -21.63 21.77
CA ALA A 28 -3.76 -21.83 20.61
C ALA A 28 -2.28 -21.64 21.01
N PRO A 29 -1.37 -22.54 20.60
CA PRO A 29 0.03 -22.41 20.98
C PRO A 29 0.56 -21.07 20.46
N ALA A 30 1.30 -20.36 21.31
CA ALA A 30 2.00 -19.14 20.96
C ALA A 30 2.71 -19.36 19.61
N ARG A 31 2.34 -18.55 18.60
CA ARG A 31 3.00 -18.58 17.29
C ARG A 31 4.50 -18.40 17.52
N MET A 32 5.27 -19.48 17.41
CA MET A 32 6.72 -19.37 17.33
C MET A 32 7.03 -18.43 16.16
N LEU A 33 7.72 -17.31 16.46
CA LEU A 33 8.33 -16.50 15.41
C LEU A 33 9.24 -17.45 14.61
N PRO A 34 9.17 -17.45 13.27
CA PRO A 34 9.98 -18.37 12.47
C PRO A 34 11.45 -18.22 12.87
N THR A 35 12.07 -19.32 13.29
CA THR A 35 13.51 -19.44 13.51
C THR A 35 14.24 -18.82 12.32
N GLU A 36 15.28 -18.01 12.57
CA GLU A 36 16.04 -17.31 11.52
C GLU A 36 16.33 -18.26 10.34
N ARG A 37 15.53 -18.12 9.28
CA ARG A 37 15.72 -18.94 8.09
C ARG A 37 16.99 -18.46 7.44
N ALA A 38 18.04 -19.29 7.50
CA ALA A 38 19.28 -19.02 6.81
C ALA A 38 18.99 -18.68 5.34
N LEU A 39 19.50 -17.54 4.88
CA LEU A 39 19.29 -17.09 3.51
C LEU A 39 19.77 -18.18 2.53
N PRO A 40 19.01 -18.49 1.47
CA PRO A 40 19.45 -19.43 0.44
C PRO A 40 20.80 -19.02 -0.15
N GLU A 41 21.62 -20.02 -0.51
CA GLU A 41 22.99 -19.87 -0.99
C GLU A 41 23.23 -18.78 -2.06
N PRO A 42 22.35 -18.58 -3.08
CA PRO A 42 22.56 -17.51 -4.06
C PRO A 42 22.50 -16.09 -3.47
N TYR A 43 21.81 -15.89 -2.35
CA TYR A 43 21.68 -14.56 -1.72
C TYR A 43 22.83 -14.23 -0.77
N ARG A 44 23.56 -15.23 -0.27
CA ARG A 44 24.70 -15.03 0.64
C ARG A 44 25.91 -14.41 -0.05
N ARG A 45 26.02 -14.60 -1.36
CA ARG A 45 27.16 -14.15 -2.18
C ARG A 45 26.89 -12.81 -2.88
N MET A 46 25.68 -12.25 -2.74
CA MET A 46 25.33 -10.97 -3.36
C MET A 46 25.93 -9.81 -2.58
N SER A 47 26.41 -8.81 -3.32
CA SER A 47 26.71 -7.49 -2.74
C SER A 47 25.42 -6.81 -2.25
N PRO A 48 25.51 -5.82 -1.33
CA PRO A 48 24.35 -5.06 -0.87
C PRO A 48 23.55 -4.38 -2.00
N GLN A 49 24.22 -3.97 -3.08
CA GLN A 49 23.57 -3.34 -4.22
C GLN A 49 22.76 -4.35 -5.05
N GLU A 50 23.31 -5.53 -5.28
CA GLU A 50 22.62 -6.63 -5.96
C GLU A 50 21.44 -7.14 -5.12
N ALA A 51 21.62 -7.25 -3.80
CA ALA A 51 20.55 -7.62 -2.89
C ALA A 51 19.37 -6.62 -2.93
N ARG A 52 19.65 -5.31 -2.96
CA ARG A 52 18.62 -4.27 -3.11
C ARG A 52 17.93 -4.33 -4.48
N ALA A 53 18.68 -4.55 -5.55
CA ALA A 53 18.12 -4.71 -6.89
C ALA A 53 17.20 -5.94 -6.95
N ARG A 54 17.64 -7.05 -6.36
CA ARG A 54 16.88 -8.30 -6.27
C ARG A 54 15.63 -8.16 -5.42
N LEU A 55 15.72 -7.48 -4.27
CA LEU A 55 14.56 -7.18 -3.43
C LEU A 55 13.51 -6.34 -4.16
N ARG A 56 13.93 -5.33 -4.94
CA ARG A 56 13.01 -4.54 -5.78
C ARG A 56 12.33 -5.42 -6.83
N SER A 57 13.08 -6.29 -7.49
CA SER A 57 12.53 -7.24 -8.46
C SER A 57 11.52 -8.20 -7.82
N LEU A 58 11.87 -8.80 -6.68
CA LEU A 58 11.00 -9.74 -5.96
C LEU A 58 9.73 -9.04 -5.44
N LYS A 59 9.84 -7.79 -4.99
CA LYS A 59 8.67 -6.98 -4.63
C LYS A 59 7.75 -6.79 -5.82
N SER A 60 8.28 -6.43 -6.99
CA SER A 60 7.48 -6.28 -8.21
C SER A 60 6.80 -7.59 -8.62
N GLU A 61 7.53 -8.70 -8.55
CA GLU A 61 7.04 -10.04 -8.88
C GLU A 61 5.97 -10.53 -7.90
N ALA A 62 6.14 -10.28 -6.60
CA ALA A 62 5.15 -10.60 -5.58
C ALA A 62 3.87 -9.77 -5.76
N VAL A 63 4.00 -8.49 -6.09
CA VAL A 63 2.87 -7.61 -6.44
C VAL A 63 2.16 -8.13 -7.70
N GLN A 64 2.91 -8.56 -8.71
CA GLN A 64 2.36 -9.13 -9.94
C GLN A 64 1.59 -10.44 -9.69
N ARG A 65 2.11 -11.32 -8.83
CA ARG A 65 1.43 -12.58 -8.47
C ARG A 65 0.20 -12.34 -7.60
N ALA A 66 0.30 -11.52 -6.56
CA ALA A 66 -0.80 -11.23 -5.65
C ALA A 66 -1.97 -10.52 -6.35
N SER A 67 -1.68 -9.76 -7.42
CA SER A 67 -2.69 -9.06 -8.20
C SER A 67 -3.42 -9.93 -9.22
N ASN A 68 -3.02 -11.19 -9.42
CA ASN A 68 -3.71 -12.15 -10.31
C ASN A 68 -4.03 -11.57 -11.71
N GLN A 69 -3.04 -10.87 -12.31
CA GLN A 69 -3.15 -10.11 -13.58
C GLN A 69 -4.17 -8.94 -13.60
N ARG A 70 -4.80 -8.63 -12.46
CA ARG A 70 -5.74 -7.50 -12.28
C ARG A 70 -4.99 -6.35 -11.62
N TRP A 71 -4.26 -5.60 -12.44
CA TRP A 71 -3.42 -4.48 -12.00
C TRP A 71 -4.21 -3.54 -11.04
N SER A 72 -3.56 -3.06 -9.99
CA SER A 72 -3.85 -1.80 -9.32
C SER A 72 -2.60 -0.97 -9.52
N ASP A 73 -2.51 -0.30 -10.67
CA ASP A 73 -1.26 0.36 -11.07
C ASP A 73 -1.04 1.57 -10.18
N ALA A 74 0.20 1.77 -9.73
CA ALA A 74 0.54 2.95 -8.95
C ALA A 74 0.19 4.21 -9.76
N GLU A 75 0.39 4.17 -11.07
CA GLU A 75 -0.01 5.22 -12.00
C GLU A 75 -1.52 5.42 -12.05
N SER A 76 -2.31 4.33 -12.08
CA SER A 76 -3.79 4.44 -12.00
C SER A 76 -4.23 5.06 -10.68
N LYS A 77 -3.58 4.74 -9.56
CA LYS A 77 -3.89 5.34 -8.25
C LYS A 77 -3.53 6.82 -8.20
N GLU A 78 -2.36 7.19 -8.71
CA GLU A 78 -1.92 8.59 -8.78
C GLU A 78 -2.84 9.40 -9.70
N TRP A 79 -3.18 8.86 -10.88
CA TRP A 79 -4.14 9.46 -11.80
C TRP A 79 -5.51 9.65 -11.14
N ALA A 80 -6.02 8.60 -10.48
CA ALA A 80 -7.30 8.64 -9.76
C ALA A 80 -7.33 9.72 -8.65
N ALA A 81 -6.19 9.99 -8.02
CA ALA A 81 -6.07 11.00 -6.97
C ALA A 81 -6.04 12.45 -7.49
N LEU A 82 -5.72 12.68 -8.77
CA LEU A 82 -5.78 14.01 -9.38
C LEU A 82 -7.24 14.46 -9.52
N SER A 83 -7.52 15.73 -9.20
CA SER A 83 -8.82 16.33 -9.51
C SER A 83 -9.03 16.39 -11.03
N ARG A 84 -10.30 16.49 -11.44
CA ARG A 84 -10.67 16.55 -12.85
C ARG A 84 -9.95 17.68 -13.57
N GLU A 85 -9.86 18.85 -12.94
CA GLU A 85 -9.24 20.05 -13.49
C GLU A 85 -7.74 19.82 -13.74
N HIS A 86 -7.04 19.14 -12.82
CA HIS A 86 -5.64 18.78 -13.02
C HIS A 86 -5.45 17.81 -14.19
N ARG A 87 -6.34 16.82 -14.34
CA ARG A 87 -6.30 15.89 -15.48
C ARG A 87 -6.56 16.61 -16.80
N MET A 88 -7.53 17.54 -16.83
CA MET A 88 -7.78 18.40 -18.00
C MET A 88 -6.54 19.20 -18.39
N CYS A 89 -5.89 19.84 -17.40
CA CYS A 89 -4.64 20.57 -17.63
C CYS A 89 -3.55 19.66 -18.19
N LEU A 90 -3.42 18.42 -17.70
CA LEU A 90 -2.44 17.46 -18.22
C LEU A 90 -2.73 17.06 -19.66
N HIS A 91 -3.99 16.84 -20.05
CA HIS A 91 -4.35 16.58 -21.44
C HIS A 91 -4.01 17.76 -22.34
N LEU A 92 -4.34 18.99 -21.89
CA LEU A 92 -4.04 20.23 -22.62
C LEU A 92 -2.52 20.42 -22.80
N LEU A 93 -1.74 20.33 -21.72
CA LEU A 93 -0.29 20.48 -21.77
C LEU A 93 0.38 19.38 -22.61
N ALA A 94 -0.15 18.15 -22.53
CA ALA A 94 0.34 17.06 -23.35
C ALA A 94 0.01 17.25 -24.83
N GLY A 95 -0.83 18.22 -25.22
CA GLY A 95 -1.29 18.47 -26.59
C GLY A 95 -2.17 17.35 -27.11
N ILE A 96 -3.02 16.78 -26.24
CA ILE A 96 -4.00 15.76 -26.61
C ILE A 96 -5.30 16.48 -26.99
N ASP A 97 -5.69 16.34 -28.26
CA ASP A 97 -6.88 16.98 -28.81
C ASP A 97 -8.17 16.26 -28.39
N GLY A 98 -9.25 17.01 -28.20
CA GLY A 98 -10.58 16.49 -27.87
C GLY A 98 -11.30 17.32 -26.82
N ASP A 99 -12.44 16.81 -26.36
CA ASP A 99 -13.19 17.42 -25.26
C ASP A 99 -12.49 17.14 -23.93
N LEU A 100 -11.77 18.14 -23.40
CA LEU A 100 -10.98 17.99 -22.17
C LEU A 100 -11.78 17.48 -20.96
N PRO A 101 -13.02 17.98 -20.69
CA PRO A 101 -13.89 17.43 -19.66
C PRO A 101 -14.12 15.92 -19.79
N GLU A 102 -14.40 15.42 -20.99
CA GLU A 102 -14.60 14.00 -21.26
C GLU A 102 -13.31 13.21 -21.11
N LEU A 103 -12.20 13.72 -21.67
CA LEU A 103 -10.87 13.09 -21.56
C LEU A 103 -10.45 12.90 -20.10
N ALA A 104 -10.69 13.89 -19.24
CA ALA A 104 -10.32 13.86 -17.83
C ALA A 104 -11.08 12.81 -16.99
N LEU A 105 -12.22 12.32 -17.48
CA LEU A 105 -12.98 11.26 -16.81
C LEU A 105 -12.41 9.86 -17.06
N ARG A 106 -11.55 9.70 -18.08
CA ARG A 106 -10.99 8.39 -18.44
C ARG A 106 -10.12 7.83 -17.34
N GLU A 107 -10.27 6.53 -17.10
CA GLU A 107 -9.35 5.80 -16.25
C GLU A 107 -7.97 5.71 -16.90
N TRP A 108 -6.90 5.65 -16.10
CA TRP A 108 -5.53 5.63 -16.63
C TRP A 108 -5.30 4.52 -17.67
N ARG A 109 -6.02 3.40 -17.55
CA ARG A 109 -5.91 2.25 -18.47
C ARG A 109 -6.60 2.45 -19.80
N GLU A 110 -7.58 3.33 -19.84
CA GLU A 110 -8.33 3.66 -21.04
C GLU A 110 -7.54 4.61 -21.94
N LEU A 111 -6.50 5.25 -21.40
CA LEU A 111 -5.60 6.11 -22.16
C LEU A 111 -4.69 5.26 -23.07
N PRO A 112 -4.64 5.55 -24.38
CA PRO A 112 -3.67 4.97 -25.30
C PRO A 112 -2.23 5.16 -24.80
N GLU A 113 -1.35 4.18 -25.09
CA GLU A 113 0.06 4.27 -24.69
C GLU A 113 0.77 5.56 -25.16
N PRO A 114 0.56 6.06 -26.40
CA PRO A 114 1.17 7.33 -26.82
C PRO A 114 0.73 8.53 -25.97
N GLU A 115 -0.55 8.59 -25.57
CA GLU A 115 -1.08 9.63 -24.69
C GLU A 115 -0.47 9.54 -23.29
N ARG A 116 -0.39 8.32 -22.73
CA ARG A 116 0.25 8.08 -21.43
C ARG A 116 1.71 8.54 -21.43
N VAL A 117 2.46 8.28 -22.49
CA VAL A 117 3.86 8.73 -22.63
C VAL A 117 3.96 10.26 -22.62
N ARG A 118 3.10 10.95 -23.36
CA ARG A 118 3.06 12.42 -23.41
C ARG A 118 2.69 13.03 -22.06
N ILE A 119 1.63 12.54 -21.42
CA ILE A 119 1.22 12.97 -20.07
C ILE A 119 2.34 12.76 -19.05
N LYS A 120 3.04 11.62 -19.09
CA LYS A 120 4.19 11.35 -18.21
C LYS A 120 5.37 12.28 -18.48
N ALA A 121 5.59 12.69 -19.73
CA ALA A 121 6.63 13.67 -20.06
C ALA A 121 6.29 15.05 -19.46
N GLU A 122 5.05 15.49 -19.62
CA GLU A 122 4.58 16.76 -19.05
C GLU A 122 4.60 16.76 -17.52
N LEU A 123 4.19 15.66 -16.87
CA LEU A 123 4.29 15.54 -15.42
C LEU A 123 5.73 15.67 -14.91
N ARG A 124 6.71 15.13 -15.65
CA ARG A 124 8.13 15.28 -15.31
C ARG A 124 8.60 16.73 -15.49
N ALA A 125 8.21 17.38 -16.58
CA ALA A 125 8.54 18.78 -16.85
C ALA A 125 7.91 19.71 -15.79
N MET A 126 6.63 19.50 -15.47
CA MET A 126 5.90 20.27 -14.47
C MET A 126 6.50 20.10 -13.08
N ARG A 127 6.86 18.88 -12.67
CA ARG A 127 7.56 18.63 -11.39
C ARG A 127 8.87 19.40 -11.31
N GLN A 128 9.63 19.44 -12.41
CA GLN A 128 10.89 20.18 -12.47
C GLN A 128 10.66 21.70 -12.41
N ALA A 129 9.66 22.22 -13.11
CA ALA A 129 9.32 23.65 -13.12
C ALA A 129 8.80 24.12 -11.75
N MET A 130 7.98 23.32 -11.08
CA MET A 130 7.37 23.67 -9.79
C MET A 130 8.32 23.52 -8.60
N LYS A 131 9.48 22.85 -8.76
CA LYS A 131 10.44 22.59 -7.67
C LYS A 131 10.91 23.87 -6.94
N GLY A 132 10.94 25.01 -7.64
CA GLY A 132 11.38 26.30 -7.08
C GLY A 132 10.24 27.24 -6.69
N VAL A 133 8.98 26.83 -6.81
CA VAL A 133 7.83 27.70 -6.59
C VAL A 133 7.42 27.66 -5.11
N PHE A 134 7.99 28.57 -4.32
CA PHE A 134 7.73 28.67 -2.87
C PHE A 134 6.82 29.84 -2.51
N SER A 135 7.10 31.04 -3.02
CA SER A 135 6.33 32.24 -2.64
C SER A 135 4.90 32.24 -3.16
N LEU A 136 4.65 31.59 -4.31
CA LEU A 136 3.29 31.47 -4.87
C LEU A 136 2.48 30.33 -4.23
N SER A 137 3.13 29.39 -3.56
CA SER A 137 2.51 28.22 -2.94
C SER A 137 2.44 28.31 -1.40
N GLY A 138 2.99 29.38 -0.83
CA GLY A 138 2.92 29.67 0.60
C GLY A 138 1.52 30.11 1.01
N ASN A 139 1.14 29.78 2.24
CA ASN A 139 -0.04 30.35 2.86
C ASN A 139 0.30 31.78 3.29
N TRP A 140 -0.50 32.75 2.84
CA TRP A 140 -0.44 34.14 3.29
C TRP A 140 -0.99 34.27 4.70
#